data_AF-A0A2A5P049-F1
#
_entry.id   AF-A0A2A5P049-F1
#
_cell.length_a   1.000
_cell.length_b   1.000
_cell.length_c   1.000
_cell.angle_alpha   90.00
_cell.angle_beta   90.00
_cell.angle_gamma   90.00
#
_symmetry.space_group_name_H-M   'P 1'
#
loop_
_entity.id
_entity.type
_entity.pdbx_description
1 polymer ?
#
loop_
_entity_poly.entity_id
_entity_poly.type
_entity_poly.pdbx_seq_one_letter_code
_entity_poly.pdbx_strand_id
1 'polypeptide(L)'
;MSTLEMLAKLTDRERLRRGVAIPRGEVKVSGEGGVLEAEVRGYRLVVDLENRVLAHDCADWTRMAPGKRLCKHFVRLFTAMPEARAREILRDVLANIDSWDFRILAAGEED
;
A
#
# COMPACT_ATOMS: atom_id res chain seq x y z
N MET A 1 12.94 6.87 12.31
CA MET A 1 11.54 6.69 11.88
C MET A 1 11.32 5.26 11.45
N SER A 2 10.57 4.51 12.24
CA SER A 2 10.05 3.16 12.01
C SER A 2 8.99 3.14 10.89
N THR A 3 8.64 1.93 10.43
CA THR A 3 7.55 1.72 9.47
C THR A 3 6.24 2.34 9.94
N LEU A 4 5.87 2.15 11.22
CA LEU A 4 4.61 2.68 11.76
C LEU A 4 4.59 4.22 11.79
N GLU A 5 5.71 4.85 12.15
CA GLU A 5 5.82 6.31 12.13
C GLU A 5 5.71 6.89 10.70
N MET A 6 6.27 6.20 9.70
CA MET A 6 6.13 6.58 8.29
C MET A 6 4.68 6.44 7.81
N LEU A 7 4.05 5.30 8.13
CA LEU A 7 2.65 5.07 7.77
C LEU A 7 1.71 6.09 8.42
N ALA A 8 1.97 6.50 9.66
CA ALA A 8 1.18 7.53 10.36
C ALA A 8 1.21 8.91 9.67
N LYS A 9 2.19 9.17 8.79
CA LYS A 9 2.24 10.39 7.96
C LYS A 9 1.42 10.28 6.67
N LEU A 10 1.13 9.05 6.24
CA LEU A 10 0.41 8.76 4.98
C LEU A 10 -1.05 8.34 5.21
N THR A 11 -1.51 8.24 6.45
CA THR A 11 -2.89 7.85 6.76
C THR A 11 -3.33 8.40 8.12
N ASP A 12 -4.58 8.18 8.49
CA ASP A 12 -5.09 8.58 9.80
C ASP A 12 -4.95 7.45 10.85
N ARG A 13 -5.15 7.82 12.12
CA ARG A 13 -5.02 6.92 13.27
C ARG A 13 -5.97 5.72 13.20
N GLU A 14 -7.18 5.89 12.68
CA GLU A 14 -8.16 4.81 12.63
C GLU A 14 -7.77 3.77 11.58
N ARG A 15 -7.39 4.21 10.38
CA ARG A 15 -6.90 3.36 9.29
C ARG A 15 -5.59 2.67 9.65
N LEU A 16 -4.68 3.37 10.33
CA LEU A 16 -3.44 2.78 10.85
C LEU A 16 -3.77 1.64 11.83
N ARG A 17 -4.63 1.89 12.82
CA ARG A 17 -5.04 0.87 13.80
C ARG A 17 -5.70 -0.33 13.12
N ARG A 18 -6.62 -0.08 12.18
CA ARG A 18 -7.36 -1.13 11.47
C ARG A 18 -6.45 -1.94 10.56
N GLY A 19 -5.46 -1.33 9.93
CA GLY A 19 -4.47 -2.03 9.11
C GLY A 19 -3.60 -2.97 9.96
N VAL A 20 -3.07 -2.49 11.09
CA VAL A 20 -2.29 -3.28 12.07
C VAL A 20 -3.13 -4.34 12.79
N ALA A 21 -4.45 -4.31 12.69
CA ALA A 21 -5.34 -5.35 13.20
C ALA A 21 -5.62 -6.49 12.20
N ILE A 22 -5.38 -6.31 10.89
CA ILE A 22 -5.61 -7.37 9.89
C ILE A 22 -4.64 -8.55 10.15
N PRO A 23 -5.06 -9.80 10.28
CA PRO A 23 -4.12 -10.91 10.50
C PRO A 23 -3.02 -11.00 9.43
N ARG A 24 -1.78 -11.30 9.83
CA ARG A 24 -0.66 -11.47 8.88
C ARG A 24 -0.92 -12.59 7.85
N GLY A 25 -1.64 -13.64 8.24
CA GLY A 25 -2.01 -14.75 7.34
C GLY A 25 -3.03 -14.37 6.27
N GLU A 26 -3.62 -13.17 6.33
CA GLU A 26 -4.50 -12.63 5.28
C GLU A 26 -3.73 -11.76 4.27
N VAL A 27 -2.39 -11.82 4.29
CA VAL A 27 -1.50 -11.13 3.35
C VAL A 27 -0.76 -12.17 2.52
N LYS A 28 -0.95 -12.11 1.21
CA LYS A 28 -0.14 -12.85 0.24
C LYS A 28 0.69 -11.83 -0.53
N VAL A 29 1.98 -12.07 -0.68
CA VAL A 29 2.89 -11.19 -1.43
C VAL A 29 3.54 -12.02 -2.51
N SER A 30 3.55 -11.48 -3.73
CA SER A 30 4.15 -12.02 -4.93
C SER A 30 4.84 -10.89 -5.71
N GLY A 31 5.45 -11.24 -6.84
CA GLY A 31 6.10 -10.27 -7.74
C GLY A 31 7.61 -10.41 -7.77
N GLU A 32 8.17 -9.97 -8.89
CA GLU A 32 9.59 -9.99 -9.24
C GLU A 32 9.92 -8.70 -10.01
N GLY A 33 11.21 -8.37 -10.16
CA GLY A 33 11.63 -7.31 -11.09
C GLY A 33 11.11 -5.91 -10.76
N GLY A 34 11.06 -5.52 -9.49
CA GLY A 34 10.68 -4.15 -9.09
C GLY A 34 9.19 -3.90 -8.93
N VAL A 35 8.34 -4.84 -9.35
CA VAL A 35 6.90 -4.82 -9.09
C VAL A 35 6.58 -5.77 -7.95
N LEU A 36 5.93 -5.25 -6.91
CA LEU A 36 5.40 -6.04 -5.80
C LEU A 36 3.88 -6.12 -5.95
N GLU A 37 3.38 -7.34 -6.06
CA GLU A 37 1.96 -7.63 -6.04
C GLU A 37 1.58 -8.22 -4.69
N ALA A 38 0.39 -7.87 -4.20
CA ALA A 38 -0.09 -8.45 -2.96
C ALA A 38 -1.61 -8.58 -2.96
N GLU A 39 -2.08 -9.53 -2.17
CA GLU A 39 -3.49 -9.68 -1.83
C GLU A 39 -3.63 -9.47 -0.32
N VAL A 40 -4.52 -8.55 0.08
CA VAL A 40 -4.91 -8.37 1.48
C VAL A 40 -6.42 -8.49 1.56
N ARG A 41 -6.93 -9.52 2.27
CA ARG A 41 -8.38 -9.79 2.37
C ARG A 41 -9.08 -9.97 1.02
N GLY A 42 -8.41 -10.55 0.04
CA GLY A 42 -8.95 -10.72 -1.32
C GLY A 42 -8.94 -9.45 -2.18
N TYR A 43 -8.44 -8.32 -1.65
CA TYR A 43 -8.22 -7.12 -2.46
C TYR A 43 -6.80 -7.10 -3.02
N ARG A 44 -6.65 -6.67 -4.27
CA ARG A 44 -5.36 -6.65 -4.97
C ARG A 44 -4.63 -5.33 -4.73
N LEU A 45 -3.35 -5.41 -4.43
CA LEU A 45 -2.45 -4.27 -4.26
C LEU A 45 -1.27 -4.46 -5.22
N VAL A 46 -0.85 -3.37 -5.84
CA VAL A 46 0.37 -3.30 -6.66
C VAL A 46 1.22 -2.15 -6.15
N VAL A 47 2.51 -2.42 -5.99
CA VAL A 47 3.55 -1.44 -5.70
C VAL A 47 4.60 -1.57 -6.81
N ASP A 48 4.51 -0.71 -7.80
CA ASP A 48 5.47 -0.61 -8.88
C ASP A 48 6.55 0.41 -8.47
N LEU A 49 7.73 -0.10 -8.12
CA LEU A 49 8.84 0.73 -7.66
C LEU A 49 9.53 1.47 -8.80
N GLU A 50 9.47 0.93 -10.02
CA GLU A 50 10.12 1.50 -11.20
C GLU A 50 9.32 2.70 -11.71
N ASN A 51 8.01 2.55 -11.81
CA ASN A 51 7.09 3.59 -12.27
C ASN A 51 6.48 4.43 -11.13
N ARG A 52 6.86 4.16 -9.87
CA ARG A 52 6.35 4.83 -8.66
C ARG A 52 4.82 4.81 -8.58
N VAL A 53 4.24 3.63 -8.73
CA VAL A 53 2.78 3.44 -8.68
C VAL A 53 2.39 2.65 -7.43
N LEU A 54 1.41 3.17 -6.69
CA LEU A 54 0.62 2.41 -5.73
C LEU A 54 -0.77 2.21 -6.34
N ALA A 55 -1.19 0.97 -6.54
CA ALA A 55 -2.51 0.66 -7.08
C ALA A 55 -3.28 -0.31 -6.21
N HIS A 56 -4.60 -0.10 -6.12
CA HIS A 56 -5.48 -0.95 -5.32
C HIS A 56 -6.95 -0.82 -5.74
N ASP A 57 -7.76 -1.85 -5.47
CA ASP A 57 -9.16 -1.98 -5.89
C ASP A 57 -10.20 -1.81 -4.76
N CYS A 58 -9.80 -1.52 -3.50
CA CYS A 58 -10.80 -1.39 -2.44
C CYS A 58 -11.54 -0.04 -2.44
N ALA A 59 -12.79 -0.03 -1.97
CA ALA A 59 -13.63 1.17 -1.90
C ALA A 59 -13.09 2.26 -0.95
N ASP A 60 -12.24 1.91 0.04
CA ASP A 60 -11.57 2.93 0.86
C ASP A 60 -10.46 3.63 0.06
N TRP A 61 -9.78 2.91 -0.83
CA TRP A 61 -8.70 3.45 -1.65
C TRP A 61 -9.20 4.50 -2.63
N THR A 62 -10.34 4.27 -3.28
CA THR A 62 -10.92 5.25 -4.23
C THR A 62 -11.15 6.63 -3.63
N ARG A 63 -11.39 6.68 -2.30
CA ARG A 63 -11.56 7.93 -1.53
C ARG A 63 -10.24 8.54 -1.05
N MET A 64 -9.20 7.72 -0.86
CA MET A 64 -7.95 8.12 -0.22
C MET A 64 -6.83 8.42 -1.22
N ALA A 65 -6.83 7.73 -2.36
CA ALA A 65 -5.87 7.90 -3.44
C ALA A 65 -5.76 9.35 -3.96
N PRO A 66 -6.87 10.10 -4.21
CA PRO A 66 -6.78 11.48 -4.67
C PRO A 66 -6.06 12.41 -3.68
N GLY A 67 -6.14 12.11 -2.38
CA GLY A 67 -5.43 12.83 -1.33
C GLY A 67 -4.05 12.26 -1.00
N LYS A 68 -3.55 11.31 -1.81
CA LYS A 68 -2.28 10.59 -1.60
C LYS A 68 -2.15 9.98 -0.21
N ARG A 69 -3.26 9.44 0.30
CA ARG A 69 -3.32 8.75 1.58
C ARG A 69 -3.51 7.26 1.41
N LEU A 70 -2.90 6.49 2.31
CA LEU A 70 -3.00 5.04 2.34
C LEU A 70 -4.29 4.58 3.02
N CYS A 71 -4.88 3.52 2.48
CA CYS A 71 -5.94 2.77 3.15
C CYS A 71 -5.32 1.76 4.15
N LYS A 72 -6.19 1.12 4.94
CA LYS A 72 -5.79 0.08 5.90
C LYS A 72 -5.05 -1.12 5.27
N HIS A 73 -5.30 -1.44 3.99
CA HIS A 73 -4.68 -2.59 3.33
C HIS A 73 -3.20 -2.33 3.01
N PHE A 74 -2.84 -1.12 2.56
CA PHE A 74 -1.44 -0.74 2.41
C PHE A 74 -0.71 -0.71 3.75
N VAL A 75 -1.35 -0.20 4.81
CA VAL A 75 -0.80 -0.29 6.18
C VAL A 75 -0.48 -1.74 6.53
N ARG A 76 -1.41 -2.67 6.28
CA ARG A 76 -1.18 -4.09 6.52
C ARG A 76 -0.04 -4.63 5.67
N LEU A 77 -0.03 -4.36 4.36
CA LEU A 77 1.03 -4.80 3.46
C LEU A 77 2.42 -4.41 3.97
N PHE A 78 2.63 -3.11 4.25
CA PHE A 78 3.93 -2.61 4.72
C PHE A 78 4.31 -3.10 6.12
N THR A 79 3.34 -3.43 6.97
CA THR A 79 3.63 -4.03 8.29
C THR A 79 3.81 -5.55 8.23
N ALA A 80 3.35 -6.21 7.17
CA ALA A 80 3.48 -7.64 6.95
C ALA A 80 4.85 -8.04 6.37
N MET A 81 5.44 -7.19 5.52
CA MET A 81 6.74 -7.42 4.88
C MET A 81 7.94 -7.14 5.82
N PRO A 82 9.17 -7.53 5.43
CA PRO A 82 10.38 -7.21 6.19
C PRO A 82 10.55 -5.70 6.42
N GLU A 83 10.86 -5.32 7.66
CA GLU A 83 10.88 -3.90 8.06
C GLU A 83 11.83 -3.05 7.20
N ALA A 84 13.03 -3.56 6.88
CA ALA A 84 14.00 -2.85 6.08
C ALA A 84 13.43 -2.47 4.70
N ARG A 85 12.74 -3.42 4.04
CA ARG A 85 12.12 -3.22 2.72
C ARG A 85 10.94 -2.27 2.80
N ALA A 86 10.06 -2.41 3.79
CA ALA A 86 8.95 -1.48 4.00
C ALA A 86 9.45 -0.03 4.15
N ARG A 87 10.51 0.16 4.95
CA ARG A 87 11.08 1.48 5.21
C ARG A 87 11.77 2.07 4.00
N GLU A 88 12.43 1.25 3.18
CA GLU A 88 13.00 1.70 1.91
C GLU A 88 11.92 2.32 1.01
N ILE A 89 10.84 1.58 0.76
CA ILE A 89 9.73 2.01 -0.09
C ILE A 89 9.03 3.23 0.50
N LEU A 90 8.67 3.19 1.80
CA LEU A 90 7.96 4.29 2.45
C LEU A 90 8.79 5.58 2.53
N ARG A 91 10.12 5.48 2.64
CA ARG A 91 11.00 6.67 2.55
C ARG A 91 10.90 7.31 1.17
N ASP A 92 10.94 6.51 0.11
CA ASP A 92 10.82 7.03 -1.25
C ASP A 92 9.43 7.65 -1.48
N VAL A 93 8.36 6.97 -1.07
CA VAL A 93 6.99 7.50 -1.14
C VAL A 93 6.87 8.84 -0.40
N LEU A 94 7.42 8.95 0.82
CA LEU A 94 7.34 10.18 1.61
C LEU A 94 8.17 11.32 1.00
N ALA A 95 9.36 11.01 0.49
CA ALA A 95 10.26 12.01 -0.10
C ALA A 95 9.78 12.49 -1.47
N ASN A 96 9.14 11.61 -2.24
CA ASN A 96 8.74 11.83 -3.62
C ASN A 96 7.22 11.72 -3.80
N ILE A 97 6.42 12.04 -2.78
CA ILE A 97 4.95 11.84 -2.78
C ILE A 97 4.28 12.45 -4.02
N ASP A 98 4.83 13.56 -4.53
CA ASP A 98 4.32 14.23 -5.71
C ASP A 98 4.57 13.48 -7.02
N SER A 99 5.62 12.67 -7.07
CA SER A 99 5.98 11.80 -8.18
C SER A 99 5.38 10.39 -8.08
N TRP A 100 4.75 10.05 -6.96
CA TRP A 100 4.08 8.76 -6.79
C TRP A 100 2.62 8.84 -7.24
N ASP A 101 2.24 7.91 -8.11
CA ASP A 101 0.90 7.78 -8.65
C ASP A 101 0.06 6.83 -7.78
N PHE A 102 -1.10 7.30 -7.34
CA PHE A 102 -2.05 6.50 -6.56
C PHE A 102 -3.21 6.11 -7.48
N ARG A 103 -3.14 4.91 -8.07
CA ARG A 103 -4.07 4.46 -9.13
C ARG A 103 -5.15 3.55 -8.58
N ILE A 104 -6.35 3.65 -9.13
CA ILE A 104 -7.44 2.72 -8.83
C ILE A 104 -7.29 1.55 -9.79
N LEU A 105 -7.18 0.33 -9.27
CA LEU A 105 -7.29 -0.86 -10.11
C LEU A 105 -8.78 -1.03 -10.44
N ALA A 106 -9.11 -1.02 -11.73
CA ALA A 106 -10.41 -1.50 -12.14
C ALA A 106 -10.51 -3.00 -11.82
N ALA A 107 -11.69 -3.46 -11.38
CA ALA A 107 -12.04 -4.85 -11.58
C ALA A 107 -11.91 -5.09 -13.09
N GLY A 108 -11.16 -6.11 -13.50
CA GLY A 108 -10.87 -6.33 -14.91
C GLY A 108 -12.14 -6.28 -15.73
N GLU A 109 -12.11 -5.56 -16.85
CA GLU A 109 -12.92 -5.96 -17.98
C GLU A 109 -12.41 -7.35 -18.37
N GLU A 110 -13.15 -8.37 -17.93
CA GLU A 110 -13.16 -9.65 -18.62
C GLU A 110 -13.86 -9.38 -19.96
N ASP A 111 -13.09 -9.09 -21.01
CA ASP A 111 -13.56 -9.21 -22.40
C ASP A 111 -13.69 -10.70 -22.78
#